data_AF-A0A0B0EFG4-F1
#
_entry.id   AF-A0A0B0EFG4-F1
#
_cell.length_a   1.000
_cell.length_b   1.000
_cell.length_c   1.000
_cell.angle_alpha   90.00
_cell.angle_beta   90.00
_cell.angle_gamma   90.00
#
_symmetry.space_group_name_H-M   'P 1'
#
loop_
_entity.id
_entity.type
_entity.pdbx_description
1 polymer ?
#
loop_
_entity_poly.entity_id
_entity_poly.type
_entity_poly.pdbx_seq_one_letter_code
_entity_poly.pdbx_strand_id
1 'polypeptide(L)' 'MKKEKRNFEGADRESLELLKKMEEHGIESSYDRYDAQQPQCGYGKMGLCC' A
#
# COMPACT_ATOMS: atom_id res chain seq x y z
N MET A 1 -3.23 15.83 8.13
CA MET A 1 -4.20 14.73 7.92
C MET A 1 -3.78 13.56 8.79
N LYS A 2 -4.64 13.10 9.71
CA LYS A 2 -4.37 11.88 10.50
C LYS A 2 -4.72 10.69 9.59
N LYS A 3 -3.73 9.95 9.10
CA LYS A 3 -3.98 8.68 8.40
C LYS A 3 -4.57 7.69 9.42
N GLU A 4 -5.66 7.05 9.06
CA GLU A 4 -6.30 6.02 9.87
C GLU A 4 -5.32 4.85 10.12
N LYS A 5 -5.54 4.04 11.16
CA LYS A 5 -4.60 2.98 11.56
C LYS A 5 -4.54 1.90 10.47
N ARG A 6 -3.45 1.88 9.69
CA ARG A 6 -3.28 1.00 8.52
C ARG A 6 -2.98 -0.45 8.91
N ASN A 7 -3.54 -1.39 8.12
CA ASN A 7 -3.26 -2.82 8.24
C ASN A 7 -2.17 -3.21 7.21
N PHE A 8 -0.99 -3.59 7.70
CA PHE A 8 0.13 -4.05 6.87
C PHE A 8 0.13 -5.59 6.78
N GLU A 9 -1.00 -6.14 6.34
CA GLU A 9 -1.20 -7.59 6.29
C GLU A 9 -0.16 -8.25 5.38
N GLY A 10 0.47 -9.32 5.88
CA GLY A 10 1.51 -10.04 5.15
C GLY A 10 2.93 -9.45 5.27
N ALA A 11 3.11 -8.30 5.92
CA ALA A 11 4.45 -7.79 6.23
C ALA A 11 5.13 -8.62 7.33
N ASP A 12 6.42 -8.91 7.16
CA ASP A 12 7.25 -9.46 8.23
C ASP A 12 7.55 -8.39 9.30
N ARG A 13 8.12 -8.84 10.43
CA ARG A 13 8.38 -7.95 11.57
C ARG A 13 9.30 -6.78 11.22
N GLU A 14 10.36 -7.02 10.47
CA GLU A 14 11.36 -6.01 10.13
C GLU A 14 10.77 -5.01 9.11
N SER A 15 9.97 -5.52 8.16
CA SER A 15 9.18 -4.66 7.26
C SER A 15 8.21 -3.76 8.01
N LEU A 16 7.52 -4.26 9.05
CA LEU A 16 6.60 -3.45 9.86
C LEU A 16 7.32 -2.29 10.56
N GLU A 17 8.54 -2.52 11.05
CA GLU A 17 9.35 -1.45 11.66
C GLU A 17 9.76 -0.40 10.62
N LEU A 18 10.18 -0.83 9.43
CA LEU A 18 10.55 0.08 8.35
C LEU A 18 9.35 0.89 7.85
N LEU A 19 8.18 0.26 7.68
CA LEU A 19 6.95 0.93 7.23
C LEU A 19 6.51 2.05 8.19
N LYS A 20 6.67 1.85 9.50
CA LYS A 20 6.43 2.90 10.50
C LYS A 20 7.40 4.07 10.34
N LYS A 21 8.70 3.78 10.17
CA LYS A 21 9.71 4.83 9.95
C LYS A 21 9.44 5.59 8.65
N MET A 22 9.04 4.91 7.59
CA MET A 22 8.66 5.54 6.32
C MET A 22 7.49 6.52 6.52
N GLU A 23 6.45 6.11 7.26
CA GLU A 23 5.33 6.99 7.60
C GLU A 23 5.77 8.24 8.39
N GLU A 24 6.61 8.07 9.40
CA GLU A 24 7.16 9.17 10.21
C GLU A 24 7.96 10.18 9.37
N HIS A 25 8.64 9.70 8.32
CA HIS A 25 9.46 10.53 7.43
C HIS A 25 8.69 11.02 6.18
N GLY A 26 7.38 10.74 6.09
CA GLY A 26 6.56 11.11 4.93
C GLY A 26 6.95 10.40 3.64
N ILE A 27 7.61 9.25 3.73
CA ILE A 27 8.02 8.42 2.59
C ILE A 27 6.87 7.49 2.22
N GLU A 28 6.49 7.51 0.94
CA GLU A 28 5.43 6.66 0.42
C GLU A 28 5.89 5.20 0.27
N SER A 29 5.13 4.26 0.84
CA SER A 29 5.39 2.82 0.76
C SER A 29 4.67 2.14 -0.41
N SER A 30 4.98 0.87 -0.66
CA SER A 30 4.23 0.06 -1.63
C SER A 30 2.75 -0.13 -1.22
N TYR A 31 2.47 -0.18 0.09
CA TYR A 31 1.09 -0.25 0.61
C TYR A 31 0.33 1.03 0.28
N ASP A 32 0.94 2.21 0.48
CA ASP A 32 0.33 3.49 0.11
C ASP A 32 -0.03 3.53 -1.38
N ARG A 33 0.89 3.09 -2.26
CA ARG A 33 0.63 3.06 -3.71
C ARG A 33 -0.42 2.03 -4.10
N TYR A 34 -0.50 0.90 -3.40
CA TYR A 34 -1.53 -0.10 -3.63
C TYR A 34 -2.92 0.44 -3.30
N ASP A 35 -3.06 1.09 -2.15
CA ASP A 35 -4.31 1.70 -1.70
C ASP A 35 -4.75 2.83 -2.63
N ALA A 36 -3.82 3.69 -3.04
CA ALA A 36 -4.07 4.80 -3.98
C ALA A 36 -4.55 4.31 -5.36
N GLN A 37 -4.25 3.06 -5.73
CA GLN A 37 -4.67 2.46 -6.98
C GLN A 37 -6.00 1.69 -6.87
N GLN A 38 -6.68 1.69 -5.71
CA GLN A 38 -7.98 1.04 -5.59
C GLN A 38 -9.14 1.93 -6.05
N PRO A 39 -10.12 1.39 -6.81
CA PRO A 39 -10.12 0.05 -7.41
C PRO A 39 -9.23 -0.01 -8.66
N GLN A 40 -8.38 -1.03 -8.74
CA GLN A 40 -7.61 -1.29 -9.96
C GLN A 40 -8.51 -1.78 -11.10
N CYS A 41 -8.15 -1.46 -12.34
CA CYS A 41 -8.92 -1.79 -13.55
C CYS A 41 -9.29 -3.27 -13.67
N GLY A 42 -10.59 -3.56 -13.79
CA GLY A 42 -11.12 -4.92 -13.94
C GLY A 42 -10.73 -5.58 -15.27
N TYR A 43 -10.73 -4.84 -16.38
CA TYR A 43 -10.35 -5.39 -17.69
C TYR A 43 -8.91 -5.91 -17.68
N GLY A 44 -7.98 -5.13 -17.12
CA GLY A 44 -6.58 -5.55 -16.97
C GLY A 44 -6.45 -6.78 -16.04
N LYS A 45 -7.14 -6.77 -14.90
CA LYS A 45 -7.16 -7.92 -13.98
C LYS A 45 -7.69 -9.21 -14.60
N MET A 46 -8.70 -9.10 -15.47
CA MET A 46 -9.29 -10.25 -16.17
C MET A 46 -8.54 -10.62 -17.46
N GLY A 47 -7.51 -9.87 -17.86
CA GLY A 47 -6.79 -10.11 -19.11
C GLY A 47 -7.62 -9.80 -20.37
N LEU A 48 -8.58 -8.88 -20.28
CA LEU A 48 -9.52 -8.52 -21.35
C LEU A 48 -9.15 -7.20 -22.07
N CYS A 49 -8.03 -6.57 -21.71
CA CYS A 49 -7.52 -5.36 -22.35
C CYS A 49 -6.38 -5.69 -23.32
N CYS A 50 -6.48 -5.19 -24.55
CA CYS A 50 -5.40 -5.21 -25.54
C CYS A 50 -4.36 -4.11 -25.25
#